data_AF-A0A8J3YUN5-F1
#
_entry.id   AF-A0A8J3YUN5-F1
#
_cell.length_a   1.000
_cell.length_b   1.000
_cell.length_c   1.000
_cell.angle_alpha   90.00
_cell.angle_beta   90.00
_cell.angle_gamma   90.00
#
_symmetry.space_group_name_H-M   'P 1'
#
loop_
_entity.id
_entity.type
_entity.pdbx_description
1 polymer ?
#
loop_
_entity_poly.entity_id
_entity_poly.type
_entity_poly.pdbx_seq_one_letter_code
_entity_poly.pdbx_strand_id
1 'polypeptide(L)' 'MSETTGTEYDVSYEEQTVVADEYGNVFVQTVEVDATAYDFDNDGTVDAYEAEAHAETYAQDSEGNWVYGESDVEVAAW' A
#
# COMPACT_ATOMS: atom_id res chain seq x y z
N MET A 1 11.98 -4.93 -37.51
CA MET A 1 12.26 -5.14 -36.09
C MET A 1 11.01 -4.67 -35.38
N SER A 2 10.27 -5.58 -34.73
CA SER A 2 9.07 -5.20 -33.99
C SER A 2 9.56 -4.66 -32.67
N GLU A 3 9.29 -3.39 -32.39
CA GLU A 3 9.48 -2.81 -31.07
C GLU A 3 8.36 -3.41 -30.22
N THR A 4 8.63 -4.51 -29.53
CA THR A 4 7.73 -4.99 -28.49
C THR A 4 7.84 -3.97 -27.36
N THR A 5 6.91 -3.03 -27.32
CA THR A 5 6.70 -2.23 -26.12
C THR A 5 6.18 -3.21 -25.06
N GLY A 6 6.94 -3.39 -23.97
CA GLY A 6 6.54 -4.24 -22.86
C GLY A 6 5.17 -3.87 -22.29
N THR A 7 4.59 -4.79 -21.52
CA THR A 7 3.31 -4.61 -20.82
C THR A 7 3.57 -4.21 -19.37
N GLU A 8 2.81 -3.23 -18.90
CA GLU A 8 2.79 -2.77 -17.50
C GLU A 8 1.43 -3.16 -16.88
N TYR A 9 1.46 -3.59 -15.62
CA TYR A 9 0.28 -3.97 -14.85
C TYR A 9 0.28 -3.27 -13.51
N ASP A 10 -0.66 -2.34 -13.32
CA ASP A 10 -0.86 -1.63 -12.06
C ASP A 10 -1.96 -2.27 -11.21
N VAL A 11 -1.71 -2.38 -9.91
CA VAL A 11 -2.72 -2.73 -8.91
C VAL A 11 -2.65 -1.70 -7.78
N SER A 12 -3.82 -1.26 -7.32
CA SER A 12 -3.96 -0.39 -6.17
C SER A 12 -4.96 -0.99 -5.20
N TYR A 13 -4.65 -0.93 -3.91
CA TYR A 13 -5.42 -1.54 -2.84
C TYR A 13 -5.46 -0.62 -1.62
N GLU A 14 -6.66 -0.38 -1.09
CA GLU A 14 -6.87 0.37 0.16
C GLU A 14 -7.56 -0.54 1.18
N GLU A 15 -7.05 -0.59 2.40
CA GLU A 15 -7.70 -1.23 3.53
C GLU A 15 -7.79 -0.29 4.73
N GLN A 16 -8.97 -0.22 5.35
CA GLN A 16 -9.17 0.46 6.61
C GLN A 16 -9.46 -0.53 7.73
N THR A 17 -8.65 -0.47 8.78
CA THR A 17 -8.85 -1.20 10.03
C THR A 17 -9.28 -0.25 11.14
N VAL A 18 -10.35 -0.60 11.86
CA VAL A 18 -10.83 0.15 13.04
C VAL A 18 -10.88 -0.80 14.23
N VAL A 19 -10.15 -0.45 15.29
CA VAL A 19 -10.13 -1.19 16.56
C VAL A 19 -10.54 -0.24 17.68
N ALA A 20 -11.52 -0.65 18.48
CA ALA A 20 -11.88 0.03 19.71
C ALA A 20 -11.77 -0.95 20.88
N ASP A 21 -11.27 -0.47 22.02
CA ASP A 21 -11.22 -1.26 23.24
C ASP A 21 -12.38 -0.96 24.20
N GLU A 22 -12.46 -1.73 25.29
CA GLU A 22 -13.51 -1.58 26.31
C GLU A 22 -13.42 -0.26 27.10
N TYR A 23 -12.27 0.41 27.06
CA TYR A 23 -12.02 1.68 27.75
C TYR A 23 -12.40 2.89 26.88
N GLY A 24 -12.80 2.65 25.62
CA GLY A 24 -13.19 3.70 24.68
C GLY A 24 -12.01 4.31 23.93
N ASN A 25 -10.82 3.69 23.97
CA ASN A 25 -9.74 4.08 23.06
C ASN A 25 -10.05 3.55 21.66
N VAL A 26 -9.73 4.34 20.63
CA VAL A 26 -9.98 4.02 19.23
C VAL A 26 -8.69 4.11 18.45
N PHE A 27 -8.42 3.11 17.61
CA PHE A 27 -7.33 3.07 16.66
C PHE A 27 -7.93 2.88 15.26
N VAL A 28 -7.61 3.78 14.35
CA VAL A 28 -7.95 3.70 12.94
C VAL A 28 -6.64 3.68 12.16
N GLN A 29 -6.48 2.69 11.29
CA GLN A 29 -5.37 2.62 10.37
C GLN A 29 -5.91 2.47 8.95
N THR A 30 -5.44 3.30 8.04
CA THR A 30 -5.67 3.16 6.61
C THR A 30 -4.34 2.78 5.97
N VAL A 31 -4.33 1.72 5.16
CA VAL A 31 -3.16 1.30 4.38
C VAL A 31 -3.53 1.33 2.91
N GLU A 32 -2.74 2.06 2.13
CA GLU A 32 -2.79 2.11 0.68
C GLU A 32 -1.57 1.37 0.15
N VAL A 33 -1.76 0.49 -0.83
CA VAL A 33 -0.70 -0.24 -1.51
C VAL A 33 -0.87 -0.07 -3.00
N ASP A 34 0.14 0.49 -3.64
CA ASP A 34 0.25 0.58 -5.08
C ASP A 34 1.38 -0.35 -5.54
N ALA A 35 1.15 -1.14 -6.58
CA ALA A 35 2.17 -1.98 -7.16
C ALA A 35 2.07 -2.03 -8.68
N THR A 36 3.24 -2.05 -9.31
CA THR A 36 3.40 -2.11 -10.75
C THR A 36 4.28 -3.31 -11.10
N ALA A 37 3.81 -4.14 -12.03
CA ALA A 37 4.57 -5.25 -12.59
C ALA A 37 4.89 -4.99 -14.06
N TYR A 38 6.10 -5.39 -14.48
CA TYR A 38 6.63 -5.15 -15.81
C TYR A 38 6.93 -6.47 -16.53
N ASP A 39 6.43 -6.61 -17.75
CA ASP A 39 6.78 -7.65 -18.72
C ASP A 39 7.39 -6.94 -19.94
N PHE A 40 8.72 -6.81 -19.98
CA PHE A 40 9.41 -5.97 -20.95
C PHE A 40 9.43 -6.56 -22.36
N ASP A 41 9.44 -7.88 -22.49
CA ASP A 41 9.49 -8.57 -23.79
C ASP A 41 8.14 -9.15 -24.24
N ASN A 42 7.11 -9.01 -23.40
CA ASN A 42 5.72 -9.42 -23.62
C ASN A 42 5.59 -10.94 -23.86
N ASP A 43 6.36 -11.73 -23.11
CA ASP A 43 6.33 -13.20 -23.17
C ASP A 43 5.28 -13.82 -22.23
N GLY A 44 4.60 -12.98 -21.43
CA GLY A 44 3.60 -13.37 -20.46
C GLY A 44 4.17 -13.73 -19.08
N THR A 45 5.46 -13.48 -18.86
CA THR A 45 6.12 -13.57 -17.55
C THR A 45 6.48 -12.17 -17.04
N VAL A 46 6.45 -12.01 -15.71
CA VAL A 46 6.83 -10.74 -15.09
C VAL A 46 8.35 -10.72 -14.90
N ASP A 47 8.99 -9.69 -15.44
CA ASP A 47 10.43 -9.44 -15.31
C ASP A 47 10.75 -8.71 -14.00
N ALA A 48 9.97 -7.68 -13.67
CA ALA A 48 10.20 -6.81 -12.52
C ALA A 48 8.90 -6.41 -11.83
N TYR A 49 8.99 -6.08 -10.55
CA TYR A 49 7.88 -5.48 -9.81
C TYR A 49 8.37 -4.40 -8.84
N GLU A 50 7.55 -3.37 -8.69
CA GLU A 50 7.69 -2.30 -7.71
C GLU A 50 6.39 -2.21 -6.93
N ALA A 51 6.48 -2.00 -5.62
CA ALA A 51 5.33 -1.82 -4.76
C ALA A 51 5.65 -0.81 -3.66
N GLU A 52 4.73 0.10 -3.41
CA GLU A 52 4.79 1.09 -2.36
C GLU A 52 3.56 0.89 -1.47
N ALA A 53 3.75 0.97 -0.16
CA ALA A 53 2.67 0.94 0.81
C ALA A 53 2.77 2.17 1.72
N HIS A 54 1.71 2.95 1.76
CA HIS A 54 1.53 4.08 2.67
C HIS A 54 0.54 3.70 3.76
N ALA A 55 0.87 3.96 5.03
CA ALA A 55 -0.02 3.70 6.15
C ALA A 55 -0.21 4.94 6.99
N GLU A 56 -1.46 5.37 7.14
CA GLU A 56 -1.87 6.42 8.07
C GLU A 56 -2.50 5.81 9.31
N THR A 57 -2.13 6.28 10.50
CA THR A 57 -2.67 5.82 11.78
C THR A 57 -3.18 6.99 12.60
N TYR A 58 -4.44 6.90 13.02
CA TYR A 58 -5.10 7.81 13.95
C TYR A 58 -5.47 7.04 15.22
N ALA A 59 -5.01 7.51 16.36
CA ALA A 59 -5.38 6.97 17.66
C ALA A 59 -6.06 8.04 18.50
N GLN A 60 -7.17 7.71 19.14
CA GLN A 60 -7.82 8.54 20.14
C GLN A 60 -7.85 7.80 21.47
N ASP A 61 -7.43 8.47 22.54
CA ASP A 61 -7.66 7.96 23.89
C ASP A 61 -9.09 8.23 24.38
N SER A 62 -9.48 7.57 25.47
CA SER A 62 -10.80 7.74 26.10
C SER A 62 -11.09 9.16 26.60
N GLU A 63 -10.07 10.00 26.74
CA GLU A 63 -10.19 11.42 27.13
C GLU A 63 -10.38 12.33 25.91
N GLY A 64 -10.28 11.77 24.70
CA GLY A 64 -10.50 12.44 23.43
C GLY A 64 -9.22 13.01 22.79
N ASN A 65 -8.04 12.74 23.35
CA ASN A 65 -6.77 13.20 22.79
C ASN A 65 -6.39 12.36 21.59
N TRP A 66 -6.01 13.03 20.49
CA TRP A 66 -5.61 12.38 19.25
C TRP A 66 -4.09 12.32 19.09
N VAL A 67 -3.62 11.19 18.57
CA VAL A 67 -2.26 11.01 18.06
C VAL A 67 -2.36 10.56 16.61
N TYR A 68 -1.44 11.06 15.79
CA TYR A 68 -1.31 10.72 14.38
C TYR A 68 0.10 10.20 14.09
N GLY A 69 0.20 9.24 13.18
CA GLY A 69 1.47 8.81 12.61
C GLY A 69 1.27 8.25 11.20
N GLU A 70 2.31 8.35 10.39
CA GLU A 70 2.34 7.81 9.04
C GLU A 70 3.63 7.02 8.81
N SER A 71 3.62 6.10 7.86
CA SER A 71 4.79 5.33 7.45
C SER A 71 4.68 4.84 6.01
N ASP A 72 5.82 4.84 5.31
CA ASP A 72 5.95 4.33 3.96
C ASP A 72 6.85 3.09 3.91
N VAL A 73 6.53 2.15 3.01
CA VAL A 73 7.34 0.98 2.70
C VAL A 73 7.43 0.80 1.20
N GLU A 74 8.65 0.76 0.67
CA GLU A 74 8.92 0.53 -0.75
C GLU A 74 9.57 -0.86 -0.92
N VAL A 75 9.11 -1.62 -1.91
CA VAL A 75 9.63 -2.94 -2.28
C VAL A 75 9.80 -2.99 -3.80
N ALA A 76 11.03 -3.19 -4.27
CA ALA A 76 11.31 -3.38 -5.68
C ALA A 76 12.19 -4.60 -5.92
N ALA A 77 11.88 -5.36 -6.98
CA ALA A 77 12.72 -6.44 -7.48
C ALA A 77 12.84 -6.38 -9.01
N TRP A 78 14.05 -6.65 -9.50
CA TRP A 78 14.48 -6.50 -10.88
C TRP A 78 15.26 -7.73 -11.34
#